data_AF-A0A255H9M2-F1
#
_entry.id   AF-A0A255H9M2-F1
#
_cell.length_a   1.000
_cell.length_b   1.000
_cell.length_c   1.000
_cell.angle_alpha   90.00
_cell.angle_beta   90.00
_cell.angle_gamma   90.00
#
_symmetry.space_group_name_H-M   'P 1'
#
loop_
_entity.id
_entity.type
_entity.pdbx_description
1 polymer ?
#
loop_
_entity_poly.entity_id
_entity_poly.type
_entity_poly.pdbx_seq_one_letter_code
_entity_poly.pdbx_strand_id
1 'polypeptide(L)'
;MDRTTLATGGLLLAWLANDLEELLTYTDSVRRMRSRLPGWVPTPPPPDQTHVTVAIAAVGVTVAAAAVAGVRSGGRSQFFQDSLWAFGMHGFGHLGQAGLTRGYTTGVVTAPTVVIPFWWWATRTLERAGVPQRPRRGRAVAQTLGVLVGAHTLGHLASRARRCRRERLRGLRR
;
A
#
# COMPACT_ATOMS: atom_id res chain seq x y z
N MET A 1 12.82 22.55 -8.40
CA MET A 1 11.49 21.99 -8.08
C MET A 1 11.06 22.59 -6.73
N ASP A 2 9.87 23.17 -6.63
CA ASP A 2 9.40 23.74 -5.34
C ASP A 2 9.19 22.62 -4.30
N ARG A 3 9.40 22.93 -3.02
CA ARG A 3 9.23 22.00 -1.90
C ARG A 3 7.83 21.42 -1.82
N THR A 4 6.81 22.20 -2.21
CA THR A 4 5.41 21.74 -2.32
C THR A 4 5.26 20.63 -3.37
N THR A 5 5.93 20.77 -4.52
CA THR A 5 5.93 19.75 -5.58
C THR A 5 6.67 18.48 -5.11
N LEU A 6 7.77 18.62 -4.38
CA LEU A 6 8.47 17.47 -3.77
C LEU A 6 7.59 16.76 -2.73
N ALA A 7 6.89 17.51 -1.87
CA ALA A 7 5.99 16.95 -0.85
C ALA A 7 4.77 16.23 -1.46
N THR A 8 4.31 16.66 -2.63
CA THR A 8 3.15 16.06 -3.32
C THR A 8 3.54 14.92 -4.24
N GLY A 9 4.47 15.15 -5.16
CA GLY A 9 4.98 14.14 -6.08
C GLY A 9 5.80 13.04 -5.38
N GLY A 10 6.51 13.41 -4.30
CA GLY A 10 7.29 12.48 -3.50
C GLY A 10 6.46 11.38 -2.83
N LEU A 11 5.14 11.55 -2.71
CA LEU A 11 4.24 10.52 -2.20
C LEU A 11 4.36 9.22 -3.02
N LEU A 12 4.42 9.35 -4.34
CA LEU A 12 4.56 8.19 -5.22
C LEU A 12 5.94 7.52 -5.06
N LEU A 13 7.00 8.32 -4.90
CA LEU A 13 8.36 7.79 -4.73
C LEU A 13 8.52 7.09 -3.38
N ALA A 14 8.01 7.67 -2.30
CA ALA A 14 8.00 7.08 -0.98
C ALA A 14 7.17 5.79 -0.94
N TRP A 15 6.02 5.78 -1.63
CA TRP A 15 5.22 4.58 -1.80
C TRP A 15 5.95 3.50 -2.59
N LEU A 16 6.59 3.83 -3.73
CA LEU A 16 7.37 2.86 -4.51
C LEU A 16 8.49 2.21 -3.70
N ALA A 17 9.19 2.99 -2.86
CA ALA A 17 10.23 2.46 -2.00
C ALA A 17 9.69 1.47 -0.95
N ASN A 18 8.56 1.81 -0.32
CA ASN A 18 7.86 0.93 0.62
C ASN A 18 7.33 -0.34 -0.08
N ASP A 19 6.61 -0.19 -1.19
CA ASP A 19 5.95 -1.30 -1.87
C ASP A 19 6.92 -2.23 -2.59
N LEU A 20 8.17 -1.81 -2.85
CA LEU A 20 9.21 -2.74 -3.29
C LEU A 20 9.57 -3.73 -2.17
N GLU A 21 9.70 -3.27 -0.91
CA GLU A 21 9.86 -4.17 0.24
C GLU A 21 8.63 -5.08 0.36
N GLU A 22 7.43 -4.51 0.21
CA GLU A 22 6.21 -5.32 0.30
C GLU A 22 6.14 -6.38 -0.80
N LEU A 23 6.38 -6.03 -2.04
CA LEU A 23 6.35 -6.94 -3.17
C LEU A 23 7.28 -8.15 -2.99
N LEU A 24 8.43 -7.94 -2.35
CA LEU A 24 9.43 -8.97 -2.09
C LEU A 24 9.11 -9.83 -0.87
N THR A 25 8.41 -9.28 0.12
CA THR A 25 8.30 -9.91 1.46
C THR A 25 6.87 -10.28 1.85
N TYR A 26 5.86 -9.84 1.11
CA TYR A 26 4.45 -9.98 1.48
C TYR A 26 4.02 -11.43 1.65
N THR A 27 4.24 -12.28 0.64
CA THR A 27 3.76 -13.68 0.69
C THR A 27 4.41 -14.46 1.84
N ASP A 28 5.71 -14.26 2.07
CA ASP A 28 6.42 -14.86 3.20
C ASP A 28 5.93 -14.33 4.55
N SER A 29 5.68 -13.03 4.64
CA SER A 29 5.14 -12.40 5.85
C SER A 29 3.76 -12.94 6.19
N VAL A 30 2.87 -13.09 5.20
CA VAL A 30 1.53 -13.68 5.39
C VAL A 30 1.62 -15.15 5.79
N ARG A 31 2.53 -15.95 5.20
CA ARG A 31 2.76 -17.34 5.62
C ARG A 31 3.19 -17.44 7.09
N ARG A 32 4.18 -16.64 7.50
CA ARG A 32 4.67 -16.61 8.88
C ARG A 32 3.63 -16.10 9.87
N MET A 33 2.85 -15.09 9.49
CA MET A 33 1.74 -14.59 10.29
C MET A 33 0.72 -15.70 10.51
N ARG A 34 0.30 -16.38 9.43
CA ARG A 34 -0.67 -17.47 9.49
C ARG A 34 -0.21 -18.62 10.37
N SER A 35 1.07 -19.00 10.32
CA SER A 35 1.60 -20.09 11.17
C SER A 35 1.61 -19.74 12.66
N ARG A 36 1.45 -18.47 13.02
CA ARG A 36 1.38 -17.99 14.41
C ARG A 36 -0.07 -17.80 14.90
N LEU A 37 -1.06 -17.89 14.02
CA LEU A 37 -2.46 -17.78 14.40
C LEU A 37 -2.96 -19.11 14.97
N PRO A 38 -3.84 -19.08 16.00
CA PRO A 38 -4.50 -20.27 16.48
C PRO A 38 -5.28 -20.97 15.35
N GLY A 39 -5.29 -22.31 15.34
CA GLY A 39 -5.92 -23.11 14.27
C GLY A 39 -7.42 -22.89 14.12
N TRP A 40 -8.09 -22.31 15.11
CA TRP A 40 -9.51 -21.94 15.07
C TRP A 40 -9.79 -20.62 14.33
N VAL A 41 -8.76 -19.82 14.02
CA VAL A 41 -8.93 -18.56 13.29
C VAL A 41 -9.03 -18.87 11.78
N PRO A 42 -10.22 -18.70 11.17
CA PRO A 42 -10.37 -18.91 9.74
C PRO A 42 -9.55 -17.85 9.00
N THR A 43 -8.56 -18.30 8.25
CA THR A 43 -7.76 -17.43 7.40
C THR A 43 -7.81 -17.93 5.96
N PRO A 44 -7.92 -17.04 4.97
CA PRO A 44 -7.81 -17.44 3.57
C PRO A 44 -6.41 -18.01 3.28
N PRO A 45 -6.26 -18.82 2.21
CA PRO A 45 -4.94 -19.25 1.77
C PRO A 45 -4.09 -18.02 1.39
N PRO A 46 -2.78 -18.04 1.65
CA PRO A 46 -1.89 -16.94 1.27
C PRO A 46 -1.98 -16.64 -0.24
N PRO A 47 -2.00 -15.37 -0.65
CA PRO A 47 -2.02 -15.01 -2.07
C PRO A 47 -0.71 -15.43 -2.74
N ASP A 48 -0.80 -15.87 -4.00
CA ASP A 48 0.40 -16.09 -4.81
C ASP A 48 1.02 -14.77 -5.29
N GLN A 49 2.25 -14.82 -5.83
CA GLN A 49 2.95 -13.63 -6.29
C GLN A 49 2.17 -12.87 -7.38
N THR A 50 1.41 -13.55 -8.25
CA THR A 50 0.61 -12.90 -9.30
C THR A 50 -0.44 -12.00 -8.68
N HIS A 51 -1.13 -12.52 -7.66
CA HIS A 51 -2.12 -11.76 -6.91
C HIS A 51 -1.46 -10.53 -6.30
N VAL A 52 -0.38 -10.70 -5.54
CA VAL A 52 0.31 -9.59 -4.85
C VAL A 52 0.78 -8.53 -5.84
N THR A 53 1.43 -8.92 -6.94
CA THR A 53 1.89 -7.97 -7.97
C THR A 53 0.76 -7.14 -8.57
N VAL A 54 -0.36 -7.77 -8.93
CA VAL A 54 -1.51 -7.07 -9.51
C VAL A 54 -2.18 -6.17 -8.48
N ALA A 55 -2.28 -6.61 -7.23
CA ALA A 55 -2.84 -5.79 -6.15
C ALA A 55 -1.98 -4.55 -5.90
N ILE A 56 -0.66 -4.70 -5.75
CA ILE A 56 0.28 -3.58 -5.57
C ILE A 56 0.21 -2.62 -6.77
N ALA A 57 0.17 -3.13 -8.00
CA ALA A 57 0.03 -2.29 -9.19
C ALA A 57 -1.28 -1.46 -9.17
N ALA A 58 -2.40 -2.07 -8.76
CA ALA A 58 -3.68 -1.38 -8.65
C ALA A 58 -3.68 -0.28 -7.56
N VAL A 59 -3.06 -0.56 -6.41
CA VAL A 59 -2.84 0.46 -5.35
C VAL A 59 -1.95 1.58 -5.89
N GLY A 60 -0.88 1.25 -6.61
CA GLY A 60 0.05 2.21 -7.21
C GLY A 60 -0.61 3.19 -8.17
N VAL A 61 -1.57 2.74 -8.98
CA VAL A 61 -2.36 3.64 -9.83
C VAL A 61 -3.13 4.67 -9.00
N THR A 62 -3.70 4.25 -7.87
CA THR A 62 -4.43 5.14 -6.96
C THR A 62 -3.51 6.16 -6.30
N VAL A 63 -2.34 5.71 -5.83
CA VAL A 63 -1.33 6.58 -5.22
C VAL A 63 -0.75 7.57 -6.24
N ALA A 64 -0.48 7.13 -7.47
CA ALA A 64 -0.04 8.00 -8.55
C ALA A 64 -1.11 9.06 -8.87
N ALA A 65 -2.39 8.69 -8.94
CA ALA A 65 -3.49 9.62 -9.14
C ALA A 65 -3.57 10.65 -7.98
N ALA A 66 -3.37 10.21 -6.74
CA ALA A 66 -3.34 11.10 -5.58
C ALA A 66 -2.15 12.08 -5.65
N ALA A 67 -0.96 11.60 -5.99
CA ALA A 67 0.23 12.42 -6.16
C ALA A 67 0.04 13.47 -7.27
N VAL A 68 -0.51 13.08 -8.43
CA VAL A 68 -0.84 14.00 -9.54
C VAL A 68 -1.86 15.04 -9.10
N ALA A 69 -2.92 14.64 -8.38
CA ALA A 69 -3.89 15.58 -7.83
C ALA A 69 -3.26 16.53 -6.80
N GLY A 70 -2.31 16.05 -6.00
CA GLY A 70 -1.50 16.84 -5.10
C GLY A 70 -0.68 17.89 -5.84
N VAL A 71 0.11 17.49 -6.84
CA VAL A 71 0.95 18.39 -7.64
C VAL A 71 0.11 19.47 -8.31
N ARG A 72 -1.00 19.10 -8.97
CA ARG A 72 -1.89 20.04 -9.67
C ARG A 72 -2.56 21.06 -8.74
N SER A 73 -2.76 20.71 -7.47
CA SER A 73 -3.44 21.55 -6.48
C SER A 73 -2.49 22.22 -5.48
N GLY A 74 -1.17 22.02 -5.62
CA GLY A 74 -0.20 22.43 -4.59
C GLY A 74 -0.47 21.79 -3.22
N GLY A 75 -1.01 20.57 -3.18
CA GLY A 75 -1.34 19.84 -1.95
C GLY A 75 -2.70 20.18 -1.33
N ARG A 76 -3.53 21.00 -2.00
CA ARG A 76 -4.89 21.37 -1.52
C ARG A 76 -5.96 20.33 -1.85
N SER A 77 -5.69 19.39 -2.76
CA SER A 77 -6.63 18.31 -3.11
C SER A 77 -6.95 17.46 -1.89
N GLN A 78 -8.23 17.37 -1.52
CA GLN A 78 -8.65 16.52 -0.41
C GLN A 78 -8.31 15.04 -0.65
N PHE A 79 -8.36 14.58 -1.91
CA PHE A 79 -7.95 13.21 -2.24
C PHE A 79 -6.47 12.97 -1.94
N PHE A 80 -5.60 13.94 -2.28
CA PHE A 80 -4.19 13.88 -1.93
C PHE A 80 -3.98 13.90 -0.41
N GLN A 81 -4.64 14.82 0.32
CA GLN A 81 -4.47 14.93 1.78
C GLN A 81 -4.93 13.66 2.52
N ASP A 82 -6.07 13.09 2.11
CA ASP A 82 -6.58 11.83 2.65
C ASP A 82 -5.59 10.69 2.37
N SER A 83 -5.04 10.63 1.15
CA SER A 83 -4.07 9.61 0.74
C SER A 83 -2.73 9.76 1.47
N LEU A 84 -2.23 10.99 1.65
CA LEU A 84 -1.00 11.27 2.40
C LEU A 84 -1.15 10.85 3.86
N TRP A 85 -2.29 11.15 4.48
CA TRP A 85 -2.60 10.70 5.83
C TRP A 85 -2.69 9.17 5.92
N ALA A 86 -3.42 8.53 4.99
CA ALA A 86 -3.55 7.08 4.95
C ALA A 86 -2.18 6.39 4.76
N PHE A 87 -1.32 6.94 3.91
CA PHE A 87 0.05 6.46 3.72
C PHE A 87 0.87 6.51 5.02
N GLY A 88 0.80 7.62 5.77
CA GLY A 88 1.44 7.72 7.08
C GLY A 88 0.92 6.67 8.08
N MET A 89 -0.41 6.51 8.16
CA MET A 89 -1.04 5.54 9.07
C MET A 89 -0.72 4.09 8.70
N HIS A 90 -0.60 3.79 7.40
CA HIS A 90 -0.16 2.50 6.88
C HIS A 90 1.21 2.10 7.43
N GLY A 91 2.18 3.03 7.45
CA GLY A 91 3.48 2.80 8.07
C GLY A 91 3.41 2.41 9.55
N PHE A 92 2.55 3.08 10.34
CA PHE A 92 2.31 2.67 11.72
C PHE A 92 1.64 1.30 11.83
N GLY A 93 0.76 0.95 10.87
CA GLY A 93 0.17 -0.38 10.75
C GLY A 93 1.22 -1.48 10.65
N HIS A 94 2.25 -1.31 9.81
CA HIS A 94 3.36 -2.25 9.71
C HIS A 94 4.15 -2.41 10.99
N LEU A 95 4.46 -1.31 11.68
CA LEU A 95 5.14 -1.37 12.98
C LEU A 95 4.29 -2.10 14.03
N GLY A 96 2.98 -1.87 14.03
CA GLY A 96 2.04 -2.61 14.87
C GLY A 96 2.02 -4.10 14.57
N GLN A 97 1.99 -4.48 13.30
CA GLN A 97 2.06 -5.89 12.87
C GLN A 97 3.39 -6.55 13.28
N ALA A 98 4.52 -5.86 13.09
CA ALA A 98 5.83 -6.34 13.52
C ALA A 98 5.88 -6.55 15.05
N GLY A 99 5.35 -5.59 15.82
CA GLY A 99 5.27 -5.67 17.27
C GLY A 99 4.39 -6.83 17.76
N LEU A 100 3.20 -6.99 17.19
CA LEU A 100 2.26 -8.07 17.54
C LEU A 100 2.81 -9.46 17.19
N THR A 101 3.50 -9.56 16.05
CA THR A 101 4.09 -10.83 15.64
C THR A 101 5.44 -11.09 16.31
N ARG A 102 6.11 -10.09 16.88
CA ARG A 102 7.51 -10.17 17.36
C ARG A 102 8.47 -10.70 16.29
N GLY A 103 8.33 -10.21 15.07
CA GLY A 103 9.16 -10.67 13.96
C GLY A 103 9.11 -9.74 12.77
N TYR A 104 9.92 -10.08 11.76
CA TYR A 104 9.92 -9.35 10.51
C TYR A 104 8.57 -9.51 9.79
N THR A 105 7.90 -8.38 9.58
CA THR A 105 6.74 -8.27 8.69
C THR A 105 7.09 -7.34 7.54
N THR A 106 6.42 -7.56 6.42
CA THR A 106 6.41 -6.64 5.29
C THR A 106 6.29 -5.18 5.74
N GLY A 107 7.12 -4.31 5.16
CA GLY A 107 7.16 -2.88 5.46
C GLY A 107 7.82 -2.48 6.78
N VAL A 108 8.35 -3.41 7.58
CA VAL A 108 8.96 -3.07 8.88
C VAL A 108 10.24 -2.23 8.74
N VAL A 109 10.95 -2.33 7.62
CA VAL A 109 12.17 -1.54 7.37
C VAL A 109 11.80 -0.17 6.80
N THR A 110 10.96 -0.13 5.77
CA THR A 110 10.58 1.10 5.07
C THR A 110 9.58 1.96 5.84
N ALA A 111 8.75 1.38 6.72
CA ALA A 111 7.85 2.16 7.56
C ALA A 111 8.56 3.22 8.42
N PRO A 112 9.59 2.88 9.24
CA PRO A 112 10.30 3.84 10.06
C PRO A 112 11.36 4.64 9.29
N THR A 113 11.86 4.15 8.15
CA THR A 113 12.95 4.82 7.40
C THR A 113 12.47 5.69 6.24
N VAL A 114 11.27 5.41 5.71
CA VAL A 114 10.72 6.09 4.52
C VAL A 114 9.32 6.63 4.82
N VAL A 115 8.35 5.77 5.14
CA VAL A 115 6.92 6.12 5.17
C VAL A 115 6.62 7.20 6.21
N ILE A 116 6.93 6.93 7.48
CA ILE A 116 6.65 7.83 8.59
C ILE A 116 7.47 9.13 8.47
N PRO A 117 8.79 9.08 8.19
CA PRO A 117 9.58 10.29 7.96
C PRO A 117 9.06 11.14 6.80
N PHE A 118 8.74 10.53 5.66
CA PHE A 118 8.21 11.24 4.50
C PHE A 118 6.86 11.87 4.80
N TRP A 119 5.92 11.12 5.38
CA TRP A 119 4.58 11.63 5.73
C TRP A 119 4.68 12.86 6.64
N TRP A 120 5.52 12.77 7.68
CA TRP A 120 5.72 13.87 8.60
C TRP A 120 6.36 15.08 7.92
N TRP A 121 7.44 14.86 7.15
CA TRP A 121 8.13 15.91 6.42
C TRP A 121 7.23 16.60 5.39
N ALA A 122 6.48 15.84 4.59
CA ALA A 122 5.57 16.36 3.57
C ALA A 122 4.45 17.18 4.21
N THR A 123 3.84 16.67 5.29
CA THR A 123 2.78 17.37 6.04
C THR A 123 3.29 18.72 6.56
N ARG A 124 4.44 18.75 7.25
CA ARG A 124 5.03 19.99 7.78
C ARG A 124 5.45 20.95 6.68
N THR A 125 5.93 20.44 5.55
CA THR A 125 6.32 21.25 4.39
C THR A 125 5.10 21.97 3.80
N LEU A 126 3.99 21.25 3.61
CA LEU A 126 2.75 21.82 3.09
C LEU A 126 2.12 22.83 4.06
N GLU A 127 2.12 22.53 5.36
CA GLU A 127 1.62 23.46 6.38
C GLU A 127 2.41 24.78 6.39
N ARG A 128 3.74 24.71 6.33
CA ARG A 128 4.61 25.90 6.24
C ARG A 128 4.40 26.70 4.95
N ALA A 129 3.97 26.04 3.87
CA ALA A 129 3.61 26.68 2.61
C ALA A 129 2.17 27.25 2.61
N GLY A 130 1.48 27.31 3.76
CA GLY A 130 0.12 27.83 3.84
C GLY A 130 -0.92 26.90 3.23
N VAL A 131 -0.65 25.59 3.21
CA VAL A 131 -1.55 24.52 2.78
C VAL A 131 -1.89 23.64 3.99
N PRO A 132 -2.90 24.04 4.81
CA PRO A 132 -3.31 23.26 5.96
C PRO A 132 -3.69 21.84 5.56
N GLN A 133 -3.13 20.85 6.25
CA GLN A 133 -3.47 19.45 6.04
C GLN A 133 -4.69 19.10 6.91
N ARG A 134 -5.83 18.85 6.27
CA ARG A 134 -7.11 18.55 6.94
C ARG A 134 -7.71 17.26 6.38
N PRO A 135 -7.04 16.10 6.57
CA PRO A 135 -7.54 14.83 6.04
C PRO A 135 -8.89 14.48 6.68
N ARG A 136 -9.84 14.05 5.85
CA ARG A 136 -11.14 13.52 6.28
C ARG A 136 -10.96 12.05 6.66
N ARG A 137 -10.49 11.79 7.88
CA ARG A 137 -10.05 10.46 8.34
C ARG A 137 -11.03 9.32 8.03
N GLY A 138 -12.33 9.49 8.31
CA GLY A 138 -13.32 8.46 7.98
C GLY A 138 -13.42 8.16 6.48
N ARG A 139 -13.30 9.19 5.64
CA ARG A 139 -13.25 9.04 4.18
C ARG A 139 -11.95 8.40 3.72
N ALA A 140 -10.82 8.80 4.30
CA ALA A 140 -9.52 8.20 4.01
C ALA A 140 -9.53 6.70 4.31
N VAL A 141 -10.05 6.30 5.48
CA VAL A 141 -10.22 4.88 5.84
C VAL A 141 -11.13 4.16 4.84
N ALA A 142 -12.30 4.73 4.51
CA ALA A 142 -13.22 4.12 3.55
C ALA A 142 -12.58 3.96 2.15
N GLN A 143 -11.84 4.97 1.68
CA GLN A 143 -11.11 4.93 0.43
C GLN A 143 -10.02 3.86 0.45
N THR A 144 -9.20 3.80 1.49
CA THR A 144 -8.16 2.78 1.64
C THR A 144 -8.76 1.38 1.63
N LEU A 145 -9.82 1.13 2.40
CA LEU A 145 -10.50 -0.16 2.43
C LEU A 145 -11.09 -0.53 1.06
N GLY A 146 -11.76 0.41 0.39
CA GLY A 146 -12.31 0.19 -0.94
C GLY A 146 -11.23 -0.14 -1.98
N VAL A 147 -10.12 0.58 -1.96
CA VAL A 147 -8.95 0.34 -2.83
C VAL A 147 -8.34 -1.03 -2.53
N LEU A 148 -8.15 -1.40 -1.27
CA LEU A 148 -7.59 -2.70 -0.89
C LEU A 148 -8.50 -3.85 -1.35
N VAL A 149 -9.81 -3.75 -1.12
CA VAL A 149 -10.78 -4.76 -1.58
C VAL A 149 -10.74 -4.88 -3.11
N GLY A 150 -10.76 -3.76 -3.82
CA GLY A 150 -10.67 -3.74 -5.28
C GLY A 150 -9.36 -4.34 -5.81
N ALA A 151 -8.23 -3.94 -5.24
CA ALA A 151 -6.90 -4.41 -5.63
C ALA A 151 -6.74 -5.93 -5.40
N HIS A 152 -7.16 -6.43 -4.23
CA HIS A 152 -7.13 -7.87 -3.95
C HIS A 152 -8.12 -8.66 -4.81
N THR A 153 -9.27 -8.08 -5.16
CA THR A 153 -10.21 -8.71 -6.11
C THR A 153 -9.58 -8.85 -7.48
N LEU A 154 -8.96 -7.80 -8.01
CA LEU A 154 -8.22 -7.84 -9.28
C LEU A 154 -7.06 -8.85 -9.24
N GLY A 155 -6.29 -8.85 -8.15
CA GLY A 155 -5.20 -9.80 -7.95
C GLY A 155 -5.69 -11.26 -7.91
N HIS A 156 -6.79 -11.52 -7.21
CA HIS A 156 -7.41 -12.84 -7.17
C HIS A 156 -7.86 -13.31 -8.56
N LEU A 157 -8.54 -12.44 -9.32
CA LEU A 157 -9.01 -12.76 -10.67
C LEU A 157 -7.83 -13.03 -11.62
N ALA A 158 -6.78 -12.21 -11.58
CA ALA A 158 -5.58 -12.40 -12.40
C ALA A 158 -4.86 -13.72 -12.07
N SER A 159 -4.72 -14.02 -10.77
CA SER A 159 -4.15 -15.27 -10.27
C SER A 159 -4.96 -16.49 -10.73
N ARG A 160 -6.30 -16.42 -10.64
CA ARG A 160 -7.21 -17.47 -11.13
C ARG A 160 -7.08 -17.68 -12.65
N ALA A 161 -7.09 -16.60 -13.44
CA ALA A 161 -6.94 -16.67 -14.89
C ALA A 161 -5.60 -17.30 -15.30
N ARG A 162 -4.50 -16.98 -14.57
CA ARG A 162 -3.18 -17.57 -14.81
C ARG A 162 -3.16 -19.08 -14.54
N ARG A 163 -3.82 -19.55 -13.48
CA ARG A 163 -3.94 -20.99 -13.17
C ARG A 163 -4.71 -21.74 -14.25
N CYS A 164 -5.90 -21.28 -14.62
CA CYS A 164 -6.71 -21.91 -15.67
C CYS A 164 -5.96 -21.99 -17.01
N ARG A 165 -5.22 -20.92 -17.38
CA ARG A 165 -4.39 -20.92 -18.60
C ARG A 165 -3.30 -22.00 -18.54
N ARG A 166 -2.62 -22.17 -17.40
CA ARG A 166 -1.56 -23.18 -17.23
C ARG A 166 -2.10 -24.60 -17.30
N GLU A 167 -3.26 -24.87 -16.70
CA GLU A 167 -3.91 -26.17 -16.76
C GLU A 167 -4.32 -26.55 -18.18
N ARG A 168 -4.93 -25.60 -18.92
CA ARG A 168 -5.28 -25.80 -20.34
C ARG A 168 -4.06 -26.14 -21.19
N LEU A 169 -2.94 -25.43 -20.99
CA LEU A 169 -1.69 -25.69 -21.72
C LEU A 169 -1.05 -27.04 -21.37
N ARG A 170 -1.23 -27.54 -20.14
CA ARG A 170 -0.77 -28.88 -19.74
C ARG A 170 -1.65 -29.99 -20.33
N GLY A 171 -2.96 -29.76 -20.43
CA GLY A 171 -3.90 -30.68 -21.08
C GLY A 171 -3.67 -30.83 -22.58
N LEU A 172 -3.23 -29.76 -23.27
CA LEU A 172 -2.86 -29.80 -24.70
C LEU A 172 -1.51 -30.48 -25.00
N ARG A 173 -0.70 -30.77 -23.97
CA ARG A 173 0.61 -31.42 -24.10
C ARG A 173 0.60 -32.91 -23.72
N ARG A 174 -0.56 -33.43 -23.33
CA ARG A 174 -0.80 -34.85 -23.07
C ARG A 174 -1.60 -35.43 -24.22
#